data_AF-A0A3C1DTL6-F1
#
_entry.id   AF-A0A3C1DTL6-F1
#
_cell.length_a   1.000
_cell.length_b   1.000
_cell.length_c   1.000
_cell.angle_alpha   90.00
_cell.angle_beta   90.00
_cell.angle_gamma   90.00
#
_symmetry.space_group_name_H-M   'P 1'
#
loop_
_entity.id
_entity.type
_entity.pdbx_description
1 polymer ?
#
loop_
_entity_poly.entity_id
_entity_poly.type
_entity_poly.pdbx_seq_one_letter_code
_entity_poly.pdbx_strand_id
1 'polypeptide(L)' 'TEASLVRALEERGIGRPSTYASIIGTIIDRGYVTKKGTALIPTFLAFAVTR' A
#
# COMPACT_ATOMS: atom_id res chain seq x y z
N THR A 1 7.83 -4.71 1.96
CA THR A 1 7.79 -3.83 3.14
C THR A 1 7.25 -2.48 2.75
N GLU A 2 6.96 -1.58 3.68
CA GLU A 2 6.53 -0.20 3.34
C GLU A 2 7.59 0.52 2.50
N ALA A 3 8.86 0.45 2.89
CA ALA A 3 9.96 1.08 2.16
C ALA A 3 10.06 0.58 0.69
N SER A 4 9.90 -0.73 0.46
CA SER A 4 9.93 -1.27 -0.91
C SER A 4 8.72 -0.83 -1.73
N LEU A 5 7.56 -0.64 -1.09
CA LEU A 5 6.35 -0.13 -1.76
C LEU A 5 6.50 1.35 -2.09
N VAL A 6 7.03 2.17 -1.18
CA VAL A 6 7.33 3.60 -1.43
C VAL A 6 8.23 3.75 -2.65
N ARG A 7 9.31 2.96 -2.71
CA ARG A 7 10.23 2.96 -3.86
C ARG A 7 9.54 2.57 -5.17
N ALA A 8 8.69 1.54 -5.14
CA ALA A 8 7.94 1.12 -6.33
C ALA A 8 6.91 2.17 -6.79
N LEU A 9 6.32 2.92 -5.86
CA LEU A 9 5.42 4.04 -6.16
C LEU A 9 6.19 5.20 -6.83
N GLU A 10 7.36 5.53 -6.30
CA GLU A 10 8.25 6.56 -6.85
C GLU A 10 8.74 6.21 -8.27
N GLU A 11 9.23 4.99 -8.49
CA GLU A 11 9.70 4.52 -9.79
C GLU A 11 8.61 4.54 -10.87
N ARG A 12 7.34 4.42 -10.45
CA ARG A 12 6.17 4.50 -11.34
C ARG A 12 5.58 5.91 -11.46
N GLY A 13 6.15 6.90 -10.77
CA GLY A 13 5.65 8.27 -10.73
C GLY A 13 4.31 8.44 -10.00
N ILE A 14 3.90 7.44 -9.21
CA ILE A 14 2.62 7.42 -8.49
C ILE A 14 2.82 7.98 -7.08
N GLY A 15 2.18 9.11 -6.77
CA GLY A 15 2.30 9.77 -5.46
C GLY A 15 3.50 10.71 -5.35
N ARG A 16 3.67 11.32 -4.18
CA ARG A 16 4.70 12.31 -3.83
C ARG A 16 5.21 12.05 -2.41
N PRO A 17 6.36 12.63 -1.99
CA PRO A 17 6.87 12.49 -0.62
C PRO A 17 5.83 12.81 0.47
N SER A 18 4.94 13.78 0.21
CA SER A 18 3.85 14.15 1.10
C SER A 18 2.67 13.17 1.12
N THR A 19 2.56 12.25 0.16
CA THR A 19 1.40 11.35 0.01
C THR A 19 1.72 9.88 0.25
N TYR A 20 2.98 9.45 0.32
CA TYR A 20 3.30 8.04 0.49
C TYR A 20 2.77 7.46 1.80
N ALA A 21 2.96 8.19 2.90
CA ALA A 21 2.45 7.78 4.22
C ALA A 21 0.92 7.71 4.22
N SER A 22 0.25 8.68 3.59
CA SER A 22 -1.22 8.70 3.54
C SER A 22 -1.80 7.63 2.63
N ILE A 23 -1.16 7.29 1.51
CA ILE A 23 -1.56 6.17 0.64
C ILE A 23 -1.49 4.86 1.43
N ILE A 24 -0.35 4.59 2.08
CA ILE A 24 -0.13 3.38 2.86
C ILE A 24 -1.12 3.29 4.03
N GLY A 25 -1.31 4.38 4.77
CA GLY A 25 -2.30 4.45 5.85
C GLY A 25 -3.71 4.14 5.33
N THR A 26 -4.12 4.80 4.25
CA THR A 26 -5.47 4.64 3.68
C THR A 26 -5.77 3.20 3.26
N ILE A 27 -4.83 2.50 2.61
CA ILE A 27 -5.06 1.11 2.17
C ILE A 27 -5.08 0.11 3.33
N ILE A 28 -4.41 0.42 4.44
CA ILE A 28 -4.45 -0.37 5.67
C ILE A 28 -5.76 -0.10 6.41
N ASP A 29 -6.10 1.17 6.64
CA ASP A 29 -7.29 1.59 7.40
C ASP A 29 -8.59 1.10 6.73
N ARG A 30 -8.61 1.03 5.39
CA ARG A 30 -9.74 0.49 4.62
C ARG A 30 -9.73 -1.03 4.49
N GLY A 31 -8.76 -1.73 5.07
CA GLY A 31 -8.70 -3.19 5.09
C GLY A 31 -8.32 -3.84 3.76
N TYR A 32 -7.77 -3.10 2.79
CA TYR A 32 -7.25 -3.68 1.55
C TYR A 32 -5.94 -4.43 1.78
N VAL A 33 -5.15 -3.99 2.76
CA VAL A 33 -3.86 -4.58 3.09
C VAL A 33 -3.76 -4.79 4.60
N THR A 34 -3.20 -5.92 5.01
CA THR A 34 -2.86 -6.21 6.41
C THR A 34 -1.34 -6.29 6.59
N LYS A 35 -0.87 -5.92 7.79
CA LYS A 35 0.54 -6.01 8.19
C LYS A 35 0.80 -7.36 8.86
N LYS A 36 1.73 -8.14 8.31
CA LYS A 36 2.26 -9.34 8.96
C LYS A 36 3.77 -9.16 9.19
N GLY A 37 4.13 -8.69 10.37
CA GLY A 37 5.48 -8.19 10.63
C GLY A 37 5.78 -6.98 9.75
N THR A 38 6.85 -7.05 8.96
CA THR A 38 7.24 -5.99 8.00
C THR A 38 6.60 -6.16 6.62
N ALA A 39 5.90 -7.28 6.37
CA ALA A 39 5.27 -7.57 5.11
C ALA A 39 3.86 -6.96 5.03
N LEU A 40 3.53 -6.44 3.84
CA LEU A 40 2.20 -5.96 3.49
C LEU A 40 1.52 -7.06 2.66
N ILE A 41 0.42 -7.61 3.17
CA ILE A 41 -0.30 -8.73 2.54
C ILE A 41 -1.68 -8.23 2.09
N PRO A 42 -2.03 -8.35 0.81
CA PRO A 42 -3.36 -7.98 0.33
C PRO A 42 -4.42 -8.93 0.92
N THR A 43 -5.57 -8.37 1.28
CA THR A 43 -6.73 -9.14 1.73
C THR A 43 -7.58 -9.60 0.55
N PHE A 44 -8.49 -10.56 0.79
CA PHE A 44 -9.48 -10.95 -0.22
C PHE A 44 -10.32 -9.76 -0.74
N LEU A 45 -10.56 -8.75 0.10
CA LEU A 45 -11.26 -7.53 -0.31
C LEU A 45 -10.49 -6.78 -1.41
N ALA A 46 -9.16 -6.67 -1.29
CA ALA A 46 -8.35 -6.02 -2.33
C ALA A 46 -8.42 -6.76 -3.66
N PHE A 47 -8.42 -8.10 -3.65
CA PHE A 47 -8.58 -8.91 -4.85
C PHE A 47 -9.99 -8.78 -5.46
N ALA A 48 -11.03 -8.69 -4.64
CA ALA A 48 -12.39 -8.50 -5.13
C ALA A 48 -12.60 -7.13 -5.82
N VAL A 49 -11.91 -6.09 -5.33
CA VAL A 49 -12.01 -4.72 -5.86
C VAL A 49 -11.12 -4.49 -7.08
N THR A 50 -9.95 -5.13 -7.13
CA THR A 50 -8.99 -4.99 -8.24
C THR A 50 -9.32 -6.03 -9.32
N ARG A 51 -10.11 -5.65 -10.33
CA ARG A 51 -10.40 -6.47 -11.52
C ARG A 51 -9.58 -6.03 -12.72
#